data_AF-A0A7C7QYW7-F1
#
_entry.id   AF-A0A7C7QYW7-F1
#
_cell.length_a   1.000
_cell.length_b   1.000
_cell.length_c   1.000
_cell.angle_alpha   90.00
_cell.angle_beta   90.00
_cell.angle_gamma   90.00
#
_symmetry.space_group_name_H-M   'P 1'
#
loop_
_entity.id
_entity.type
_entity.pdbx_description
1 polymer ?
#
loop_
_entity_poly.entity_id
_entity_poly.type
_entity_poly.pdbx_seq_one_letter_code
_entity_poly.pdbx_strand_id
1 'polypeptide(L)'
;MGPSRTQGLPDPCPLGLARFLHRFGRCWAGLKTAPEVARPGKVPSRRGATREESMEIVKLIVGVILPYVALVVFLVGMGYRIYVWKSLASPPMTLFPDPPDEKGNMLNTIQEVVLLKSLFKGDRLLWVIAWVFHAVLLLIFLGHLRVFVNVDAVLIALGMSQEAIHAMSGTVGGAAGVIILASAVLLGVRRLMVPRAREITGPADYLILLLIAAIIITGNIMRFGPEHFDLALTRAYFGTLAIFGNPLDAPALENRVFLVHMGLALVLMSERVYNFQRIFNLRQGYGRREHDAIPYRAVGPV
;
A
#
# COMPACT_ATOMS: atom_id res chain seq x y z
N MET A 1 4.82 -73.00 -47.14
CA MET A 1 5.05 -72.41 -48.48
C MET A 1 3.81 -71.61 -48.85
N GLY A 2 3.87 -70.28 -48.77
CA GLY A 2 2.77 -69.38 -49.16
C GLY A 2 3.31 -68.38 -50.20
N PRO A 3 2.59 -68.08 -51.30
CA PRO A 3 3.15 -67.26 -52.36
C PRO A 3 2.78 -65.77 -52.27
N SER A 4 3.83 -64.96 -52.33
CA SER A 4 4.05 -63.71 -53.09
C SER A 4 2.93 -62.68 -53.30
N ARG A 5 3.20 -61.46 -52.82
CA ARG A 5 2.63 -60.17 -53.24
C ARG A 5 3.13 -59.77 -54.64
N THR A 6 2.23 -59.24 -55.47
CA THR A 6 2.56 -58.36 -56.60
C THR A 6 1.69 -57.11 -56.57
N GLN A 7 2.34 -55.96 -56.71
CA GLN A 7 1.77 -54.62 -56.76
C GLN A 7 1.00 -54.40 -58.08
N GLY A 8 -0.16 -53.74 -58.02
CA GLY A 8 -0.93 -53.28 -59.16
C GLY A 8 -1.29 -51.79 -59.00
N LEU A 9 -0.92 -50.98 -59.99
CA LEU A 9 -1.25 -49.56 -60.14
C LEU A 9 -2.77 -49.36 -60.36
N PRO A 10 -3.37 -48.25 -59.90
CA PRO A 10 -4.72 -47.86 -60.33
C PRO A 10 -4.71 -47.10 -61.66
N ASP A 11 -5.59 -47.53 -62.55
CA ASP A 11 -5.99 -46.93 -63.83
C ASP A 11 -6.66 -45.54 -63.70
N PRO A 12 -6.73 -44.75 -64.80
CA PRO A 12 -7.01 -43.33 -64.76
C PRO A 12 -8.51 -43.00 -64.67
N CYS A 13 -8.86 -42.06 -63.79
CA CYS A 13 -10.22 -41.52 -63.67
C CYS A 13 -10.46 -40.41 -64.72
N PRO A 14 -11.59 -40.42 -65.45
CA PRO A 14 -11.85 -39.54 -66.59
C PRO A 14 -12.12 -38.08 -66.19
N LEU A 15 -11.46 -37.17 -66.93
CA LEU A 15 -11.60 -35.72 -66.89
C LEU A 15 -13.02 -35.28 -67.26
N GLY A 16 -13.85 -35.04 -66.24
CA GLY A 16 -15.16 -34.42 -66.38
C GLY A 16 -15.08 -32.89 -66.52
N LEU A 17 -15.37 -32.40 -67.73
CA LEU A 17 -15.56 -31.01 -68.14
C LEU A 17 -16.51 -30.20 -67.22
N ALA A 18 -17.32 -30.88 -66.39
CA ALA A 18 -18.23 -30.28 -65.40
C ALA A 18 -17.51 -29.62 -64.19
N ARG A 19 -16.29 -30.05 -63.82
CA ARG A 19 -15.53 -29.43 -62.73
C ARG A 19 -14.81 -28.13 -63.14
N PHE A 20 -14.58 -27.94 -64.44
CA PHE A 20 -13.89 -26.76 -64.97
C PHE A 20 -14.83 -25.54 -65.06
N LEU A 21 -16.07 -25.74 -65.50
CA LEU A 21 -17.07 -24.65 -65.61
C LEU A 21 -17.58 -24.16 -64.25
N HIS A 22 -17.60 -25.01 -63.22
CA HIS A 22 -17.94 -24.60 -61.85
C HIS A 22 -16.80 -23.83 -61.15
N ARG A 23 -15.55 -23.94 -61.65
CA ARG A 23 -14.40 -23.18 -61.13
C ARG A 23 -14.28 -21.80 -61.80
N PHE A 24 -14.68 -21.67 -63.07
CA PHE A 24 -14.71 -20.39 -63.79
C PHE A 24 -15.87 -19.48 -63.37
N GLY A 25 -17.06 -20.01 -63.09
CA GLY A 25 -18.22 -19.21 -62.65
C GLY A 25 -18.04 -18.53 -61.28
N ARG A 26 -17.30 -19.14 -60.36
CA ARG A 26 -16.99 -18.54 -59.05
C ARG A 26 -15.87 -17.48 -59.11
N CYS A 27 -15.05 -17.50 -60.16
CA CYS A 27 -13.98 -16.52 -60.33
C CYS A 27 -14.48 -15.18 -60.88
N TRP A 28 -15.65 -15.15 -61.55
CA TRP A 28 -16.25 -13.93 -62.11
C TRP A 28 -17.31 -13.27 -61.21
N ALA A 29 -17.94 -14.03 -60.31
CA ALA A 29 -18.89 -13.49 -59.32
C ALA A 29 -18.20 -12.75 -58.14
N GLY A 30 -16.86 -12.85 -58.02
CA GLY A 30 -16.08 -12.21 -56.96
C GLY A 30 -15.57 -10.79 -57.27
N LEU A 31 -15.96 -10.19 -58.41
CA LEU A 31 -15.43 -8.89 -58.86
C LEU A 31 -16.43 -7.72 -58.81
N LYS A 32 -17.59 -7.88 -58.15
CA LYS A 32 -18.63 -6.84 -58.05
C LYS A 32 -19.19 -6.59 -56.65
N THR A 33 -18.42 -6.92 -55.62
CA THR A 33 -18.54 -6.25 -54.31
C THR A 33 -17.16 -5.75 -53.98
N ALA A 34 -16.99 -4.43 -53.99
CA ALA A 34 -15.80 -3.78 -53.47
C ALA A 34 -15.44 -4.41 -52.12
N PRO A 35 -14.16 -4.65 -51.80
CA PRO A 35 -13.80 -4.92 -50.43
C PRO A 35 -14.38 -3.77 -49.63
N GLU A 36 -15.31 -4.07 -48.74
CA GLU A 36 -15.67 -3.15 -47.68
C GLU A 36 -14.35 -2.78 -47.04
N VAL A 37 -13.91 -1.54 -47.30
CA VAL A 37 -12.67 -1.01 -46.76
C VAL A 37 -12.79 -1.26 -45.28
N ALA A 38 -12.02 -2.24 -44.79
CA ALA A 38 -11.90 -2.48 -43.36
C ALA A 38 -11.59 -1.11 -42.79
N ARG A 39 -12.55 -0.52 -42.06
CA ARG A 39 -12.38 0.79 -41.47
C ARG A 39 -11.02 0.73 -40.78
N PRO A 40 -10.09 1.65 -41.07
CA PRO A 40 -8.78 1.58 -40.43
C PRO A 40 -9.06 1.46 -38.93
N GLY A 41 -8.66 0.33 -38.36
CA GLY A 41 -8.74 0.13 -36.91
C GLY A 41 -8.16 1.38 -36.31
N LYS A 42 -8.91 2.05 -35.41
CA LYS A 42 -8.57 3.36 -34.86
C LYS A 42 -7.06 3.40 -34.59
N VAL A 43 -6.31 4.13 -35.43
CA VAL A 43 -4.91 4.40 -35.13
C VAL A 43 -4.94 5.11 -33.78
N PRO A 44 -4.30 4.56 -32.73
CA PRO A 44 -4.38 5.14 -31.41
C PRO A 44 -3.93 6.60 -31.55
N SER A 45 -4.81 7.51 -31.13
CA SER A 45 -4.48 8.94 -31.20
C SER A 45 -3.14 9.16 -30.50
N ARG A 46 -2.31 10.09 -30.96
CA ARG A 46 -1.02 10.40 -30.32
C ARG A 46 -1.17 10.64 -28.80
N ARG A 47 -2.34 11.13 -28.36
CA ARG A 47 -2.71 11.32 -26.95
C ARG A 47 -3.01 10.01 -26.20
N GLY A 48 -3.52 8.99 -26.90
CA GLY A 48 -3.71 7.63 -26.36
C GLY A 48 -2.38 6.91 -26.17
N ALA A 49 -1.51 6.93 -27.18
CA ALA A 49 -0.19 6.30 -27.11
C ALA A 49 0.68 6.89 -25.96
N THR A 50 0.68 8.22 -25.80
CA THR A 50 1.39 8.89 -24.69
C THR A 50 0.80 8.58 -23.31
N ARG A 51 -0.51 8.29 -23.23
CA ARG A 51 -1.16 7.90 -21.96
C ARG A 51 -0.83 6.45 -21.58
N GLU A 52 -0.75 5.55 -22.54
CA GLU A 52 -0.36 4.16 -22.29
C GLU A 52 1.11 4.09 -21.86
N GLU A 53 2.00 4.80 -22.57
CA GLU A 53 3.42 4.90 -22.23
C GLU A 53 3.65 5.47 -20.82
N SER A 54 2.96 6.56 -20.48
CA SER A 54 3.06 7.15 -19.12
C SER A 54 2.56 6.22 -18.03
N MET A 55 1.51 5.43 -18.28
CA MET A 55 1.02 4.45 -17.31
C MET A 55 2.01 3.29 -17.13
N GLU A 56 2.63 2.80 -18.19
CA GLU A 56 3.68 1.79 -18.12
C GLU A 56 4.89 2.28 -17.30
N ILE A 57 5.30 3.54 -17.51
CA ILE A 57 6.36 4.17 -16.71
C ILE A 57 5.97 4.23 -15.23
N VAL A 58 4.72 4.62 -14.92
CA VAL A 58 4.24 4.67 -13.54
C VAL A 58 4.22 3.28 -12.90
N LYS A 59 3.75 2.24 -13.60
CA LYS A 59 3.78 0.85 -13.10
C LYS A 59 5.20 0.40 -12.82
N LEU A 60 6.14 0.69 -13.71
CA LEU A 60 7.54 0.35 -13.54
C LEU A 60 8.15 1.05 -12.32
N ILE A 61 7.99 2.38 -12.23
CA ILE A 61 8.58 3.16 -11.15
C ILE A 61 7.93 2.81 -9.81
N VAL A 62 6.61 2.94 -9.70
CA VAL A 62 5.88 2.80 -8.43
C VAL A 62 5.69 1.34 -8.05
N GLY A 63 5.41 0.47 -9.02
CA GLY A 63 5.14 -0.95 -8.79
C GLY A 63 6.38 -1.84 -8.72
N VAL A 64 7.47 -1.48 -9.39
CA VAL A 64 8.67 -2.37 -9.41
C VAL A 64 9.82 -1.76 -8.65
N ILE A 65 10.26 -0.57 -9.03
CA ILE A 65 11.53 0.00 -8.52
C ILE A 65 11.35 0.54 -7.09
N LEU A 66 10.33 1.36 -6.87
CA LEU A 66 10.12 2.08 -5.62
C LEU A 66 9.96 1.17 -4.39
N PRO A 67 9.25 0.02 -4.44
CA PRO A 67 9.14 -0.89 -3.30
C PRO A 67 10.50 -1.41 -2.82
N TYR A 68 11.40 -1.79 -3.72
CA TYR A 68 12.74 -2.25 -3.35
C TYR A 68 13.57 -1.11 -2.76
N VAL A 69 13.58 0.06 -3.42
CA VAL A 69 14.33 1.23 -2.93
C VAL A 69 13.84 1.66 -1.56
N ALA A 70 12.51 1.78 -1.39
CA ALA A 70 11.89 2.16 -0.12
C ALA A 70 12.19 1.15 0.99
N LEU A 71 12.17 -0.16 0.69
CA LEU A 71 12.51 -1.19 1.66
C LEU A 71 13.97 -1.08 2.12
N VAL A 72 14.91 -0.90 1.19
CA VAL A 72 16.34 -0.73 1.52
C VAL A 72 16.57 0.53 2.34
N VAL A 73 16.03 1.67 1.90
CA VAL A 73 16.14 2.95 2.61
C VAL A 73 15.53 2.85 4.01
N PHE A 74 14.37 2.19 4.14
CA PHE A 74 13.72 1.98 5.42
C PHE A 74 14.55 1.12 6.36
N LEU A 75 15.03 -0.05 5.92
CA LEU A 75 15.78 -0.98 6.76
C LEU A 75 17.15 -0.42 7.17
N VAL A 76 17.91 0.10 6.21
CA VAL A 76 19.23 0.70 6.47
C VAL A 76 19.09 1.96 7.32
N GLY A 77 18.13 2.82 6.98
CA GLY A 77 17.85 4.04 7.71
C GLY A 77 17.43 3.78 9.16
N MET A 78 16.52 2.81 9.37
CA MET A 78 16.09 2.40 10.71
C MET A 78 17.23 1.78 11.51
N GLY A 79 18.02 0.88 10.89
CA GLY A 79 19.19 0.26 11.52
C GLY A 79 20.22 1.29 11.97
N TYR A 80 20.55 2.25 11.11
CA TYR A 80 21.43 3.37 11.43
C TYR A 80 20.89 4.21 12.60
N ARG A 81 19.59 4.52 12.61
CA ARG A 81 18.96 5.29 13.70
C ARG A 81 19.01 4.57 15.05
N ILE A 82 18.70 3.27 15.06
CA ILE A 82 18.77 2.44 16.26
C ILE A 82 20.22 2.36 16.78
N TYR A 83 21.19 2.18 15.88
CA TYR A 83 22.61 2.18 16.22
C TYR A 83 23.05 3.48 16.87
N VAL A 84 22.73 4.63 16.26
CA VAL A 84 23.06 5.95 16.81
C VAL A 84 22.45 6.13 18.20
N TRP A 85 21.18 5.77 18.38
CA TRP A 85 20.49 5.91 19.66
C TRP A 85 21.01 5.07 20.79
N LYS A 86 21.39 3.83 20.48
CA LYS A 86 22.04 2.94 21.45
C LYS A 86 23.41 3.49 21.87
N SER A 87 24.08 4.20 20.96
CA SER A 87 25.43 4.73 21.18
C SER A 87 25.45 6.06 21.95
N LEU A 88 24.30 6.71 22.16
CA LEU A 88 24.22 7.95 22.92
C LEU A 88 23.98 7.69 24.41
N ALA A 89 24.78 8.35 25.25
CA ALA A 89 24.58 8.33 26.69
C ALA A 89 23.21 8.92 27.06
N SER A 90 22.45 8.22 27.90
CA SER A 90 21.18 8.71 28.44
C SER A 90 21.45 9.35 29.80
N PRO A 91 21.29 10.68 29.96
CA PRO A 91 21.37 11.27 31.28
C PRO A 91 20.30 10.65 32.19
N PRO A 92 20.60 10.39 33.47
CA PRO A 92 19.57 10.00 34.42
C PRO A 92 18.54 11.13 34.49
N MET A 93 17.28 10.84 34.14
CA MET A 93 16.19 11.79 34.27
C MET A 93 15.74 11.80 35.73
N THR A 94 16.02 12.90 36.46
CA THR A 94 15.69 13.05 37.89
C THR A 94 14.24 13.49 38.13
N LEU A 95 13.29 12.99 37.33
CA LEU A 95 11.89 13.39 37.46
C LEU A 95 11.26 12.66 38.65
N PHE A 96 11.10 13.37 39.77
CA PHE A 96 10.32 12.89 40.91
C PHE A 96 8.81 12.85 40.58
N PRO A 97 8.05 11.85 41.05
CA PRO A 97 8.48 10.69 41.83
C PRO A 97 9.05 9.60 40.91
N ASP A 98 10.34 9.29 41.06
CA ASP A 98 10.97 8.15 40.40
C ASP A 98 10.58 6.88 41.18
N PRO A 99 10.12 5.80 40.54
CA PRO A 99 9.89 4.55 41.24
C PRO A 99 11.18 4.09 41.94
N PRO A 100 11.10 3.64 43.20
CA PRO A 100 12.29 3.28 43.98
C PRO A 100 13.01 2.03 43.43
N ASP A 101 12.38 1.30 42.52
CA ASP A 101 12.87 0.05 41.94
C ASP A 101 12.85 0.07 40.39
N GLU A 102 13.82 -0.62 39.78
CA GLU A 102 13.91 -0.75 38.32
C GLU A 102 12.66 -1.40 37.71
N LYS A 103 12.02 -2.34 38.44
CA LYS A 103 10.79 -2.99 37.99
C LYS A 103 9.62 -2.01 37.96
N GLY A 104 9.48 -1.16 38.96
CA GLY A 104 8.50 -0.08 39.02
C GLY A 104 8.69 0.92 37.89
N ASN A 105 9.94 1.29 37.56
CA ASN A 105 10.23 2.18 36.44
C ASN A 105 9.90 1.55 35.08
N MET A 106 10.28 0.28 34.88
CA MET A 106 9.93 -0.47 33.68
C MET A 106 8.41 -0.58 33.52
N LEU A 107 7.69 -0.92 34.59
CA LEU A 107 6.23 -1.01 34.57
C LEU A 107 5.58 0.35 34.28
N ASN A 108 6.08 1.43 34.87
CA ASN A 108 5.56 2.77 34.60
C ASN A 108 5.79 3.17 33.14
N THR A 109 6.96 2.84 32.58
CA THR A 109 7.29 3.06 31.17
C THR A 109 6.37 2.26 30.25
N ILE A 110 6.16 0.97 30.54
CA ILE A 110 5.22 0.12 29.77
C ILE A 110 3.80 0.68 29.84
N GLN A 111 3.35 1.10 31.02
CA GLN A 111 2.05 1.73 31.19
C GLN A 111 1.94 3.06 30.43
N GLU A 112 3.01 3.83 30.33
CA GLU A 112 3.01 5.08 29.57
C GLU A 112 2.95 4.81 28.06
N VAL A 113 3.71 3.83 27.56
CA VAL A 113 3.76 3.47 26.14
C VAL A 113 2.48 2.77 25.68
N VAL A 114 2.02 1.77 26.45
CA VAL A 114 0.86 0.95 26.07
C VAL A 114 -0.43 1.64 26.50
N LEU A 115 -0.55 2.07 27.75
CA LEU A 115 -1.80 2.60 28.30
C LEU A 115 -1.98 4.10 28.11
N LEU A 116 -0.94 4.84 27.70
CA LEU A 116 -0.97 6.30 27.64
C LEU A 116 -1.46 6.88 28.99
N LYS A 117 -0.92 6.34 30.10
CA LYS A 117 -1.37 6.60 31.46
C LYS A 117 -1.36 8.09 31.82
N SER A 118 -0.32 8.83 31.45
CA SER A 118 -0.26 10.29 31.66
C SER A 118 -1.38 11.00 30.91
N LEU A 119 -1.61 10.62 29.65
CA LEU A 119 -2.66 11.20 28.82
C LEU A 119 -4.05 10.93 29.41
N PHE A 120 -4.29 9.72 29.94
CA PHE A 120 -5.56 9.39 30.60
C PHE A 120 -5.86 10.31 31.79
N LYS A 121 -4.83 10.67 32.56
CA LYS A 121 -4.97 11.57 33.71
C LYS A 121 -5.17 13.03 33.30
N GLY A 122 -4.55 13.46 32.19
CA GLY A 122 -4.61 14.85 31.72
C GLY A 122 -5.84 15.18 30.87
N ASP A 123 -6.16 14.34 29.89
CA ASP A 123 -7.28 14.55 28.96
C ASP A 123 -7.88 13.21 28.52
N ARG A 124 -8.99 12.83 29.18
CA ARG A 124 -9.68 11.57 28.92
C ARG A 124 -10.27 11.50 27.52
N LEU A 125 -10.72 12.61 26.94
CA LEU A 125 -11.30 12.61 25.60
C LEU A 125 -10.21 12.38 24.54
N LEU A 126 -9.07 13.08 24.66
CA LEU A 126 -7.93 12.81 23.79
C LEU A 126 -7.44 11.37 23.98
N TRP A 127 -7.41 10.87 25.21
CA TRP A 127 -7.01 9.50 25.48
C TRP A 127 -7.87 8.51 24.69
N VAL A 128 -9.21 8.63 24.74
CA VAL A 128 -10.11 7.73 23.99
C VAL A 128 -9.85 7.83 22.49
N ILE A 129 -9.81 9.05 21.93
CA ILE A 129 -9.63 9.25 20.48
C ILE A 129 -8.27 8.70 20.03
N ALA A 130 -7.20 8.96 20.80
CA ALA A 130 -5.85 8.49 20.50
C ALA A 130 -5.77 6.96 20.59
N TRP A 131 -6.40 6.35 21.60
CA TRP A 131 -6.44 4.90 21.74
C TRP A 131 -7.21 4.22 20.62
N VAL A 132 -8.38 4.75 20.26
CA VAL A 132 -9.16 4.24 19.11
C VAL A 132 -8.34 4.35 17.83
N PHE A 133 -7.67 5.48 17.59
CA PHE A 133 -6.78 5.64 16.44
C PHE A 133 -5.68 4.56 16.41
N HIS A 134 -4.94 4.35 17.52
CA HIS A 134 -3.84 3.39 17.54
C HIS A 134 -4.32 1.93 17.48
N ALA A 135 -5.40 1.58 18.19
CA ALA A 135 -5.96 0.23 18.17
C ALA A 135 -6.45 -0.16 16.76
N VAL A 136 -7.12 0.77 16.08
CA VAL A 136 -7.61 0.55 14.71
C VAL A 136 -6.45 0.56 13.72
N LEU A 137 -5.45 1.42 13.91
CA LEU A 137 -4.23 1.40 13.10
C LEU A 137 -3.50 0.07 13.22
N LEU A 138 -3.39 -0.48 14.43
CA LEU A 138 -2.81 -1.81 14.67
C LEU A 138 -3.63 -2.90 13.98
N LEU A 139 -4.96 -2.86 14.11
CA LEU A 139 -5.85 -3.80 13.43
C LEU A 139 -5.68 -3.74 11.90
N ILE A 140 -5.59 -2.54 11.32
CA ILE A 140 -5.36 -2.34 9.89
C ILE A 140 -3.98 -2.87 9.50
N PHE A 141 -2.94 -2.58 10.29
CA PHE A 141 -1.60 -3.10 10.05
C PHE A 141 -1.56 -4.63 10.04
N LEU A 142 -2.20 -5.28 11.02
CA LEU A 142 -2.36 -6.74 11.07
C LEU A 142 -3.17 -7.25 9.87
N GLY A 143 -4.22 -6.55 9.46
CA GLY A 143 -4.99 -6.85 8.25
C GLY A 143 -4.14 -6.77 6.98
N HIS A 144 -3.21 -5.82 6.89
CA HIS A 144 -2.28 -5.68 5.76
C HIS A 144 -1.30 -6.83 5.68
N LEU A 145 -0.96 -7.52 6.79
CA LEU A 145 -0.11 -8.71 6.73
C LEU A 145 -0.69 -9.81 5.83
N ARG A 146 -2.02 -9.87 5.68
CA ARG A 146 -2.70 -10.83 4.79
C ARG A 146 -2.38 -10.62 3.31
N VAL A 147 -1.93 -9.41 2.94
CA VAL A 147 -1.50 -9.08 1.58
C VAL A 147 -0.14 -9.71 1.26
N PHE A 148 0.72 -9.85 2.27
CA PHE A 148 2.08 -10.37 2.11
C PHE A 148 2.23 -11.84 2.50
N VAL A 149 1.44 -12.31 3.46
CA VAL A 149 1.53 -13.65 4.06
C VAL A 149 0.20 -14.38 3.93
N ASN A 150 0.24 -15.69 3.74
CA ASN A 150 -0.95 -16.54 3.68
C ASN A 150 -1.55 -16.82 5.07
N VAL A 151 -2.01 -15.76 5.74
CA VAL A 151 -2.68 -15.84 7.06
C VAL A 151 -3.99 -16.64 6.98
N ASP A 152 -4.63 -16.64 5.82
CA ASP A 152 -5.91 -17.34 5.59
C ASP A 152 -5.76 -18.84 5.86
N ALA A 153 -4.62 -19.44 5.48
CA ALA A 153 -4.32 -20.85 5.76
C ALA A 153 -4.25 -21.14 7.27
N VAL A 154 -3.70 -20.23 8.07
CA VAL A 154 -3.64 -20.38 9.53
C VAL A 154 -5.03 -20.30 10.14
N LEU A 155 -5.86 -19.35 9.69
CA LEU A 155 -7.23 -19.20 10.17
C LEU A 155 -8.11 -20.40 9.80
N ILE A 156 -7.92 -20.97 8.61
CA ILE A 156 -8.58 -22.21 8.19
C ILE A 156 -8.13 -23.38 9.07
N ALA A 157 -6.83 -23.50 9.36
CA ALA A 157 -6.30 -24.51 10.27
C ALA A 157 -6.85 -24.38 11.70
N LEU A 158 -7.23 -23.17 12.13
CA LEU A 158 -7.90 -22.89 13.39
C LEU A 158 -9.43 -23.13 13.35
N GLY A 159 -9.96 -23.62 12.23
CA GLY A 159 -11.36 -24.02 12.09
C GLY A 159 -12.30 -22.96 11.51
N MET A 160 -11.78 -21.84 10.98
CA MET A 160 -12.62 -20.85 10.30
C MET A 160 -12.86 -21.21 8.83
N SER A 161 -14.10 -21.06 8.35
CA SER A 161 -14.39 -21.23 6.91
C SER A 161 -13.86 -20.05 6.09
N GLN A 162 -13.65 -20.24 4.78
CA GLN A 162 -13.18 -19.17 3.90
C GLN A 162 -14.20 -18.02 3.85
N GLU A 163 -15.48 -18.33 3.80
CA GLU A 163 -16.58 -17.37 3.78
C GLU A 163 -16.58 -16.52 5.06
N ALA A 164 -16.36 -17.16 6.22
CA ALA A 164 -16.25 -16.45 7.50
C ALA A 164 -15.06 -15.49 7.52
N ILE A 165 -13.91 -15.90 6.98
CA ILE A 165 -12.71 -15.06 6.88
C ILE A 165 -12.97 -13.87 5.94
N HIS A 166 -13.58 -14.11 4.78
CA HIS A 166 -13.91 -13.05 3.82
C HIS A 166 -14.96 -12.08 4.39
N ALA A 167 -16.00 -12.57 5.07
CA ALA A 167 -17.01 -11.75 5.71
C ALA A 167 -16.43 -10.92 6.87
N MET A 168 -15.62 -11.52 7.74
CA MET A 168 -14.93 -10.83 8.83
C MET A 168 -14.01 -9.74 8.29
N SER A 169 -13.16 -10.08 7.32
CA SER A 169 -12.32 -9.09 6.62
C SER A 169 -13.15 -7.97 6.02
N GLY A 170 -14.29 -8.37 5.47
CA GLY A 170 -15.27 -7.52 4.83
C GLY A 170 -15.75 -6.42 5.77
N THR A 171 -16.32 -6.82 6.89
CA THR A 171 -16.97 -5.94 7.87
C THR A 171 -15.96 -5.25 8.77
N VAL A 172 -15.04 -6.00 9.38
CA VAL A 172 -14.06 -5.48 10.35
C VAL A 172 -13.07 -4.56 9.65
N GLY A 173 -12.54 -4.96 8.49
CA GLY A 173 -11.62 -4.12 7.72
C GLY A 173 -12.28 -2.84 7.19
N GLY A 174 -13.54 -2.92 6.75
CA GLY A 174 -14.31 -1.77 6.29
C GLY A 174 -14.62 -0.79 7.43
N ALA A 175 -15.12 -1.29 8.56
CA ALA A 175 -15.38 -0.48 9.74
C ALA A 175 -14.10 0.17 10.28
N ALA A 176 -13.00 -0.58 10.33
CA ALA A 176 -11.69 -0.06 10.72
C ALA A 176 -11.26 1.12 9.83
N GLY A 177 -11.42 1.01 8.51
CA GLY A 177 -11.11 2.08 7.55
C GLY A 177 -11.90 3.37 7.77
N VAL A 178 -13.18 3.27 8.15
CA VAL A 178 -14.01 4.44 8.47
C VAL A 178 -13.64 5.04 9.83
N ILE A 179 -13.46 4.19 10.85
CA ILE A 179 -13.14 4.64 12.22
C ILE A 179 -11.77 5.31 12.27
N ILE A 180 -10.76 4.78 11.57
CA ILE A 180 -9.43 5.40 11.55
C ILE A 180 -9.46 6.76 10.85
N LEU A 181 -10.26 6.92 9.78
CA LEU A 181 -10.41 8.21 9.09
C LEU A 181 -11.06 9.24 10.01
N ALA A 182 -12.17 8.87 10.64
CA ALA A 182 -12.86 9.73 11.59
C ALA A 182 -11.93 10.14 12.75
N SER A 183 -11.17 9.19 13.30
CA SER A 183 -10.23 9.45 14.39
C SER A 183 -9.07 10.37 13.93
N ALA A 184 -8.54 10.18 12.73
CA ALA A 184 -7.50 11.04 12.15
C ALA A 184 -8.00 12.48 11.95
N VAL A 185 -9.22 12.64 11.45
CA VAL A 185 -9.87 13.95 11.28
C VAL A 185 -10.08 14.63 12.63
N LEU A 186 -10.61 13.91 13.63
CA LEU A 186 -10.81 14.45 14.98
C LEU A 186 -9.49 14.90 15.62
N LEU A 187 -8.42 14.11 15.50
CA LEU A 187 -7.09 14.48 15.99
C LEU A 187 -6.53 15.69 15.24
N GLY A 188 -6.75 15.78 13.92
CA GLY A 188 -6.33 16.91 13.10
C GLY A 188 -7.05 18.20 13.44
N VAL A 189 -8.38 18.15 13.55
CA VAL A 189 -9.20 19.28 13.98
C VAL A 189 -8.77 19.73 15.37
N ARG A 190 -8.57 18.81 16.32
CA ARG A 190 -8.11 19.15 17.67
C ARG A 190 -6.73 19.80 17.67
N ARG A 191 -5.80 19.32 16.83
CA ARG A 191 -4.46 19.91 16.67
C ARG A 191 -4.51 21.34 16.14
N LEU A 192 -5.47 21.63 15.24
CA LEU A 192 -5.69 22.97 14.73
C LEU A 192 -6.40 23.85 15.76
N MET A 193 -7.43 23.35 16.45
CA MET A 193 -8.29 24.18 17.31
C MET A 193 -7.68 24.52 18.68
N VAL A 194 -6.87 23.63 19.26
CA VAL A 194 -6.29 23.84 20.60
C VAL A 194 -5.00 24.68 20.50
N PRO A 195 -4.95 25.91 21.06
CA PRO A 195 -3.78 26.79 20.92
C PRO A 195 -2.48 26.15 21.40
N ARG A 196 -2.52 25.51 22.58
CA ARG A 196 -1.39 24.77 23.15
C ARG A 196 -0.85 23.67 22.23
N ALA A 197 -1.74 22.98 21.51
CA ALA A 197 -1.33 21.94 20.57
C ALA A 197 -0.70 22.56 19.32
N ARG A 198 -1.27 23.67 18.83
CA ARG A 198 -0.77 24.38 17.65
C ARG A 198 0.62 24.98 17.88
N GLU A 199 0.88 25.51 19.07
CA GLU A 199 2.17 26.11 19.47
C GLU A 199 3.33 25.11 19.43
N ILE A 200 3.09 23.86 19.83
CA ILE A 200 4.11 22.79 19.85
C ILE A 200 4.15 21.95 18.57
N THR A 201 3.31 22.26 17.58
CA THR A 201 3.18 21.49 16.34
C THR A 201 4.06 22.08 15.24
N GLY A 202 4.96 21.27 14.68
CA GLY A 202 5.78 21.65 13.53
C GLY A 202 5.10 21.30 12.19
N PRO A 203 5.57 21.85 11.05
CA PRO A 203 5.06 21.52 9.71
C PRO A 203 5.05 20.01 9.40
N ALA A 204 6.05 19.29 9.90
CA ALA A 204 6.17 17.83 9.76
C ALA A 204 4.99 17.07 10.39
N ASP A 205 4.48 17.52 11.53
CA ASP A 205 3.36 16.86 12.21
C ASP A 205 2.06 16.97 11.40
N TYR A 206 1.85 18.11 10.72
CA TYR A 206 0.71 18.29 9.81
C TYR A 206 0.87 17.44 8.54
N LEU A 207 2.08 17.39 7.98
CA LEU A 207 2.37 16.58 6.80
C LEU A 207 2.10 15.10 7.04
N ILE A 208 2.56 14.55 8.17
CA ILE A 208 2.30 13.14 8.54
C ILE A 208 0.80 12.87 8.63
N LEU A 209 0.07 13.75 9.31
CA LEU A 209 -1.37 13.53 9.49
C LEU A 209 -2.12 13.59 8.16
N LEU A 210 -1.74 14.51 7.28
CA LEU A 210 -2.29 14.60 5.93
C LEU A 210 -1.93 13.36 5.09
N LEU A 211 -0.69 12.88 5.18
CA LEU A 211 -0.23 11.68 4.48
C LEU A 211 -0.99 10.43 4.95
N ILE A 212 -1.13 10.25 6.26
CA ILE A 212 -1.93 9.16 6.85
C ILE A 212 -3.38 9.25 6.39
N ALA A 213 -3.99 10.43 6.42
CA ALA A 213 -5.35 10.63 5.93
C ALA A 213 -5.49 10.27 4.44
N ALA A 214 -4.54 10.68 3.59
CA ALA A 214 -4.53 10.33 2.16
C ALA A 214 -4.41 8.82 1.92
N ILE A 215 -3.57 8.12 2.69
CA ILE A 215 -3.45 6.65 2.63
C ILE A 215 -4.76 5.98 3.03
N ILE A 216 -5.40 6.45 4.10
CA ILE A 216 -6.69 5.92 4.57
C ILE A 216 -7.78 6.15 3.52
N ILE A 217 -7.86 7.36 2.94
CA ILE A 217 -8.86 7.71 1.93
C ILE A 217 -8.70 6.82 0.70
N THR A 218 -7.48 6.70 0.18
CA THR A 218 -7.21 5.83 -0.98
C THR A 218 -7.48 4.35 -0.68
N GLY A 219 -7.17 3.88 0.54
CA GLY A 219 -7.51 2.53 1.01
C GLY A 219 -9.02 2.30 1.06
N ASN A 220 -9.78 3.25 1.59
CA ASN A 220 -11.25 3.20 1.62
C ASN A 220 -11.85 3.24 0.20
N ILE A 221 -11.27 3.99 -0.73
CA ILE A 221 -11.70 4.00 -2.14
C ILE A 221 -11.49 2.62 -2.76
N MET A 222 -10.36 1.96 -2.54
CA MET A 222 -10.16 0.58 -3.04
C MET A 222 -11.13 -0.43 -2.40
N ARG A 223 -11.61 -0.13 -1.20
CA ARG A 223 -12.48 -1.02 -0.42
C ARG A 223 -13.97 -0.88 -0.75
N PHE A 224 -14.42 0.35 -0.98
CA PHE A 224 -15.83 0.70 -1.18
C PHE A 224 -16.12 1.25 -2.59
N GLY A 225 -15.09 1.49 -3.39
CA GLY A 225 -15.20 2.03 -4.73
C GLY A 225 -15.56 0.98 -5.79
N PRO A 226 -15.77 1.42 -7.04
CA PRO A 226 -16.16 0.54 -8.13
C PRO A 226 -15.05 -0.46 -8.50
N GLU A 227 -13.80 0.00 -8.53
CA GLU A 227 -12.61 -0.83 -8.75
C GLU A 227 -12.23 -1.56 -7.44
N HIS A 228 -12.88 -2.69 -7.19
CA HIS A 228 -12.69 -3.46 -5.96
C HIS A 228 -11.27 -4.05 -5.86
N PHE A 229 -10.72 -3.99 -4.66
CA PHE A 229 -9.46 -4.64 -4.31
C PHE A 229 -9.58 -6.17 -4.27
N ASP A 230 -8.72 -6.86 -5.02
CA ASP A 230 -8.58 -8.32 -4.97
C ASP A 230 -7.31 -8.72 -4.18
N LEU A 231 -7.54 -9.46 -3.08
CA LEU A 231 -6.47 -9.91 -2.19
C LEU A 231 -5.57 -10.96 -2.85
N ALA A 232 -6.12 -11.86 -3.66
CA ALA A 232 -5.37 -12.94 -4.29
C ALA A 232 -4.42 -12.41 -5.38
N LEU A 233 -4.92 -11.50 -6.22
CA LEU A 233 -4.10 -10.86 -7.26
C LEU A 233 -2.96 -10.04 -6.65
N THR A 234 -3.25 -9.28 -5.60
CA THR A 234 -2.24 -8.46 -4.92
C THR A 234 -1.20 -9.33 -4.21
N ARG A 235 -1.60 -10.45 -3.61
CA ARG A 235 -0.67 -11.40 -2.99
C ARG A 235 0.25 -12.06 -4.01
N ALA A 236 -0.27 -12.42 -5.19
CA ALA A 236 0.54 -12.96 -6.28
C ALA A 236 1.57 -11.93 -6.80
N TYR A 237 1.17 -10.67 -6.91
CA TYR A 237 2.05 -9.55 -7.24
C TYR A 237 3.21 -9.40 -6.23
N PHE A 238 2.92 -9.34 -4.92
CA PHE A 238 3.98 -9.25 -3.91
C PHE A 238 4.82 -10.52 -3.81
N GLY A 239 4.23 -11.70 -4.05
CA GLY A 239 4.98 -12.95 -4.16
C GLY A 239 5.99 -12.93 -5.32
N THR A 240 5.60 -12.35 -6.45
CA THR A 240 6.49 -12.15 -7.61
C THR A 240 7.63 -11.20 -7.27
N LEU A 241 7.35 -10.08 -6.59
CA LEU A 241 8.39 -9.17 -6.10
C LEU A 241 9.35 -9.85 -5.11
N ALA A 242 8.84 -10.69 -4.20
CA ALA A 242 9.65 -11.36 -3.19
C ALA A 242 10.67 -12.34 -3.78
N ILE A 243 10.37 -12.93 -4.95
CA ILE A 243 11.29 -13.81 -5.68
C ILE A 243 12.08 -13.08 -6.79
N PHE A 244 12.04 -11.74 -6.81
CA PHE A 244 12.66 -10.89 -7.84
C PHE A 244 12.22 -11.20 -9.28
N GLY A 245 10.96 -11.65 -9.46
CA GLY A 245 10.35 -11.82 -10.77
C GLY A 245 9.90 -10.48 -11.38
N ASN A 246 9.43 -10.51 -12.64
CA ASN A 246 8.88 -9.33 -13.32
C ASN A 246 7.36 -9.25 -13.10
N PRO A 247 6.84 -8.25 -12.34
CA PRO A 247 5.41 -8.13 -12.06
C PRO A 247 4.70 -7.11 -12.95
N LEU A 248 5.32 -6.58 -14.01
CA LEU A 248 4.78 -5.45 -14.78
C LEU A 248 3.39 -5.72 -15.38
N ASP A 249 3.16 -6.97 -15.79
CA ASP A 249 1.89 -7.44 -16.36
C ASP A 249 0.90 -7.96 -15.29
N ALA A 250 1.20 -7.77 -14.00
CA ALA A 250 0.33 -8.23 -12.94
C ALA A 250 -1.02 -7.47 -12.98
N PRO A 251 -2.16 -8.17 -13.00
CA PRO A 251 -3.49 -7.53 -13.02
C PRO A 251 -3.71 -6.56 -11.85
N ALA A 252 -3.04 -6.77 -10.72
CA ALA A 252 -3.09 -5.87 -9.56
C ALA A 252 -2.59 -4.44 -9.88
N LEU A 253 -1.65 -4.28 -10.82
CA LEU A 253 -1.10 -2.99 -11.23
C LEU A 253 -2.00 -2.20 -12.19
N GLU A 254 -3.09 -2.80 -12.68
CA GLU A 254 -4.07 -2.09 -13.50
C GLU A 254 -4.94 -1.14 -12.66
N ASN A 255 -5.11 -1.45 -11.37
CA ASN A 255 -5.85 -0.61 -10.44
C ASN A 255 -5.04 0.65 -10.10
N ARG A 256 -5.53 1.81 -10.56
CA ARG A 256 -4.83 3.09 -10.39
C ARG A 256 -4.81 3.53 -8.94
N VAL A 257 -5.90 3.28 -8.22
CA VAL A 257 -6.02 3.64 -6.81
C VAL A 257 -5.04 2.83 -5.97
N PHE A 258 -4.80 1.56 -6.34
CA PHE A 258 -3.78 0.73 -5.72
C PHE A 258 -2.38 1.31 -5.88
N LEU A 259 -1.99 1.73 -7.09
CA LEU A 259 -0.70 2.38 -7.31
C LEU A 259 -0.53 3.66 -6.48
N VAL A 260 -1.57 4.49 -6.39
CA VAL A 260 -1.54 5.71 -5.56
C VAL A 260 -1.43 5.36 -4.08
N HIS A 261 -2.25 4.43 -3.59
CA HIS A 261 -2.23 4.00 -2.19
C HIS A 261 -0.86 3.45 -1.80
N MET A 262 -0.30 2.55 -2.63
CA MET A 262 1.03 1.99 -2.42
C MET A 262 2.11 3.07 -2.48
N GLY A 263 2.07 3.97 -3.47
CA GLY A 263 3.01 5.08 -3.56
C GLY A 263 3.02 5.96 -2.30
N LEU A 264 1.85 6.32 -1.78
CA LEU A 264 1.71 7.06 -0.52
C LEU A 264 2.25 6.27 0.67
N ALA A 265 1.99 4.97 0.74
CA ALA A 265 2.51 4.11 1.80
C ALA A 265 4.06 4.01 1.76
N LEU A 266 4.67 3.93 0.57
CA LEU A 266 6.12 3.91 0.40
C LEU A 266 6.77 5.25 0.78
N VAL A 267 6.10 6.36 0.46
CA VAL A 267 6.51 7.69 0.94
C VAL A 267 6.44 7.77 2.47
N LEU A 268 5.38 7.25 3.10
CA LEU A 268 5.26 7.20 4.56
C LEU A 268 6.37 6.36 5.19
N MET A 269 6.73 5.21 4.61
CA MET A 269 7.85 4.40 5.10
C MET A 269 9.17 5.17 5.03
N SER A 270 9.43 5.87 3.92
CA SER A 270 10.64 6.66 3.74
C SER A 270 10.70 7.83 4.72
N GLU A 271 9.58 8.54 4.87
CA GLU A 271 9.41 9.66 5.80
C GLU A 271 9.65 9.25 7.26
N ARG A 272 9.22 8.06 7.69
CA ARG A 272 9.46 7.58 9.05
C ARG A 272 10.94 7.53 9.41
N VAL A 273 11.84 7.22 8.46
CA VAL A 273 13.30 7.27 8.67
C VAL A 273 13.78 8.70 8.97
N TYR A 274 13.16 9.69 8.34
CA TYR A 274 13.47 11.10 8.54
C TYR A 274 12.87 11.63 9.85
N ASN A 275 11.58 11.39 10.11
CA ASN A 275 10.88 11.93 11.28
C ASN A 275 11.08 11.15 12.58
N PHE A 276 11.69 9.94 12.55
CA PHE A 276 12.24 9.32 13.76
C PHE A 276 13.25 10.24 14.48
N GLN A 277 13.70 11.34 13.86
CA GLN A 277 14.47 12.39 14.52
C GLN A 277 13.82 12.98 15.76
N ARG A 278 12.50 13.23 15.80
CA ARG A 278 11.94 14.08 16.88
C ARG A 278 12.00 13.44 18.27
N ILE A 279 11.78 12.13 18.36
CA ILE A 279 11.89 11.38 19.63
C ILE A 279 13.36 11.23 20.05
N PHE A 280 14.29 11.21 19.09
CA PHE A 280 15.71 10.96 19.31
C PHE A 280 16.48 12.26 19.57
N ASN A 281 16.03 13.38 18.99
CA ASN A 281 16.57 14.71 19.20
C ASN A 281 16.62 15.02 20.70
N LEU A 282 15.58 14.65 21.46
CA LEU A 282 15.57 14.83 22.92
C LEU A 282 16.76 14.16 23.62
N ARG A 283 17.22 13.00 23.13
CA ARG A 283 18.42 12.29 23.60
C ARG A 283 19.72 12.81 22.97
N GLN A 284 19.64 13.42 21.79
CA GLN A 284 20.77 14.10 21.12
C GLN A 284 21.01 15.53 21.62
N GLY A 285 20.23 16.02 22.60
CA GLY A 285 20.34 17.38 23.12
C GLY A 285 19.58 18.45 22.32
N TYR A 286 18.77 18.06 21.34
CA TYR A 286 17.94 18.92 20.49
C TYR A 286 16.44 18.72 20.78
N GLY A 287 15.59 19.70 20.44
CA GLY A 287 14.15 19.63 20.75
C GLY A 287 13.79 19.85 22.24
N ARG A 288 14.73 20.41 23.01
CA ARG A 288 14.49 21.04 24.31
C ARG A 288 13.88 22.43 24.12
N ARG A 289 13.34 23.01 25.20
CA ARG A 289 12.71 24.35 25.25
C ARG A 289 13.60 25.50 24.71
N GLU A 290 14.91 25.30 24.64
CA GLU A 290 15.90 26.22 24.05
C GLU A 290 15.90 26.22 22.50
N HIS A 291 15.36 25.17 21.88
CA HIS A 291 15.23 25.00 20.42
C HIS A 291 13.82 25.32 19.92
N ASP A 292 12.89 25.57 20.84
CA ASP A 292 11.55 26.04 20.52
C ASP A 292 11.57 27.57 20.43
N ALA A 293 10.86 28.15 19.46
CA ALA A 293 10.62 29.58 19.45
C ALA A 293 9.81 29.95 20.71
N ILE A 294 10.46 30.62 21.67
CA ILE A 294 9.83 31.03 22.92
C ILE A 294 8.65 31.96 22.55
N PRO A 295 7.40 31.65 22.95
CA PRO A 295 6.28 32.55 22.71
C PRO A 295 6.62 33.92 23.30
N TYR A 296 6.41 35.00 22.56
CA TYR A 296 6.73 36.37 22.99
C TYR A 296 6.17 36.75 24.38
N ARG A 297 5.16 36.03 24.87
CA ARG A 297 4.56 36.22 26.20
C ARG A 297 5.32 35.56 27.36
N ALA A 298 6.29 34.69 27.08
CA ALA A 298 7.09 33.97 28.06
C ALA A 298 8.45 34.63 28.32
N VAL A 299 8.84 35.60 27.48
CA VAL A 299 9.87 36.59 27.84
C VAL A 299 9.18 37.66 28.69
N GLY A 300 9.34 37.58 30.01
CA GLY A 300 8.95 38.67 30.90
C GLY A 300 9.66 39.97 30.50
N PRO A 301 9.22 41.14 31.01
CA PRO A 301 9.88 42.41 30.68
C PRO A 301 11.36 42.30 31.05
N VAL A 302 12.21 42.50 30.05
CA VAL A 302 13.68 42.51 30.16
C VAL A 302 14.11 43.67 31.05
#